data_AF-A0AAX0KT58-F1
#
_entry.id   AF-A0AAX0KT58-F1
#
_cell.length_a   1.000
_cell.length_b   1.000
_cell.length_c   1.000
_cell.angle_alpha   90.00
_cell.angle_beta   90.00
_cell.angle_gamma   90.00
#
_symmetry.space_group_name_H-M   'P 1'
#
loop_
_entity.id
_entity.type
_entity.pdbx_description
1 polymer ?
#
loop_
_entity_poly.entity_id
_entity_poly.type
_entity_poly.pdbx_seq_one_letter_code
_entity_poly.pdbx_strand_id
1 'polypeptide(L)'
;MLEAGLMKGWSNQRLADVLGVGLSTLKRNFGPMLRERSEFPDRLKLALFASTVRKALEKGDMGAVRQLRQLIGEDEALEIERKLRDLPDEKDEPEVVGKKEAQRRAAKDLVSGDAQGTWGDDLSPGYRN
;
A
#
# COMPACT_ATOMS: atom_id res chain seq x y z
N MET A 1 15.83 -21.68 -17.28
CA MET A 1 15.53 -20.49 -18.09
C MET A 1 14.11 -19.97 -17.85
N LEU A 2 13.07 -20.81 -17.93
CA LEU A 2 11.68 -20.39 -17.68
C LEU A 2 11.49 -19.72 -16.31
N GLU A 3 11.99 -20.36 -15.25
CA GLU A 3 11.92 -19.84 -13.87
C GLU A 3 12.50 -18.43 -13.74
N ALA A 4 13.65 -18.16 -14.35
CA ALA A 4 14.28 -16.84 -14.33
C ALA A 4 13.39 -15.77 -14.99
N GLY A 5 12.68 -16.13 -16.06
CA GLY A 5 11.70 -15.25 -16.68
C GLY A 5 10.45 -15.04 -15.81
N LEU A 6 9.99 -16.07 -15.09
CA LEU A 6 8.90 -15.95 -14.10
C LEU A 6 9.29 -15.09 -12.90
N MET A 7 10.52 -15.24 -12.40
CA MET A 7 11.10 -14.40 -11.34
C MET A 7 11.17 -12.94 -11.77
N LYS A 8 11.45 -12.67 -13.06
CA LYS A 8 11.41 -11.33 -13.67
C LYS A 8 9.99 -10.82 -13.95
N GLY A 9 8.96 -11.63 -13.76
CA GLY A 9 7.56 -11.26 -14.04
C GLY A 9 7.21 -11.19 -15.53
N TRP A 10 7.94 -11.88 -16.42
CA TRP A 10 7.69 -11.83 -17.87
C TRP A 10 6.38 -12.51 -18.27
N SER A 11 5.64 -11.94 -19.23
CA SER A 11 4.39 -12.52 -19.73
C SER A 11 4.61 -13.89 -20.38
N ASN A 12 3.58 -14.74 -20.41
CA ASN A 12 3.67 -16.06 -21.03
C ASN A 12 4.01 -15.98 -22.52
N GLN A 13 3.55 -14.93 -23.21
CA GLN A 13 3.91 -14.71 -24.61
C GLN A 13 5.41 -14.45 -24.76
N ARG A 14 5.96 -13.52 -23.96
CA ARG A 14 7.40 -13.22 -23.98
C ARG A 14 8.25 -14.44 -23.62
N LEU A 15 7.79 -15.26 -22.67
CA LEU A 15 8.46 -16.51 -22.31
C LEU A 15 8.46 -17.50 -23.48
N ALA A 16 7.34 -17.63 -24.18
CA ALA A 16 7.21 -18.47 -25.36
C ALA A 16 8.17 -18.01 -26.47
N ASP A 17 8.22 -16.70 -26.73
CA ASP A 17 9.07 -16.09 -27.76
C ASP A 17 10.57 -16.30 -27.46
N VAL A 18 11.01 -16.03 -26.22
CA VAL A 18 12.42 -16.20 -25.81
C VAL A 18 12.84 -17.67 -25.81
N LEU A 19 11.92 -18.58 -25.50
CA LEU A 19 12.18 -20.03 -25.52
C LEU A 19 12.03 -20.64 -26.93
N GLY A 20 11.54 -19.87 -27.91
CA GLY A 20 11.31 -20.36 -29.28
C GLY A 20 10.21 -21.43 -29.37
N VAL A 21 9.20 -21.40 -28.48
CA VAL A 21 8.11 -22.38 -28.44
C VAL A 21 6.75 -21.71 -28.63
N GLY A 22 5.77 -22.45 -29.12
CA GLY A 22 4.38 -21.97 -29.17
C GLY A 22 3.78 -21.80 -27.77
N LEU A 23 2.87 -20.83 -27.61
CA LEU A 23 2.19 -20.57 -26.33
C LEU A 23 1.40 -21.78 -25.81
N SER A 24 0.78 -22.56 -26.69
CA SER A 24 0.09 -23.80 -26.34
C SER A 24 1.05 -24.84 -25.75
N THR A 25 2.23 -25.01 -26.36
CA THR A 25 3.31 -25.87 -25.89
C THR A 25 3.82 -25.43 -24.52
N LEU A 26 3.99 -24.12 -24.30
CA LEU A 26 4.38 -23.57 -23.00
C LEU A 26 3.36 -23.93 -21.91
N LYS A 27 2.07 -23.68 -22.16
CA LYS A 27 0.99 -23.96 -21.19
C LYS A 27 0.85 -25.46 -20.90
N ARG A 28 1.01 -26.31 -21.91
CA ARG A 28 0.89 -27.77 -21.75
C ARG A 28 2.03 -28.36 -20.91
N ASN A 29 3.27 -27.96 -21.18
CA ASN A 29 4.44 -28.57 -20.54
C ASN A 29 4.80 -27.92 -19.20
N PHE A 30 4.49 -26.63 -19.02
CA PHE A 30 4.86 -25.87 -17.83
C PHE A 30 3.67 -25.34 -17.03
N GLY A 31 2.48 -25.88 -17.28
CA GLY A 31 1.23 -25.49 -16.61
C GLY A 31 1.34 -25.37 -15.07
N PRO A 32 1.96 -26.33 -14.37
CA PRO A 32 2.17 -26.23 -12.92
C PRO A 32 3.00 -25.00 -12.52
N MET A 33 4.16 -24.78 -13.13
CA MET A 33 5.00 -23.60 -12.85
C MET A 33 4.29 -22.28 -13.15
N LEU A 34 3.48 -22.23 -14.20
CA LEU A 34 2.73 -21.01 -14.54
C LEU A 34 1.65 -20.67 -13.51
N ARG A 35 1.12 -21.66 -12.76
CA ARG A 35 0.16 -21.43 -11.68
C ARG A 35 0.83 -20.82 -10.45
N GLU A 36 2.05 -21.27 -10.12
CA GLU A 36 2.86 -20.76 -9.01
C GLU A 36 3.61 -19.45 -9.34
N ARG A 37 3.21 -18.76 -10.42
CA ARG A 37 3.90 -17.56 -10.93
C ARG A 37 4.13 -16.49 -9.86
N SER A 38 3.17 -16.30 -8.97
CA SER A 38 3.25 -15.29 -7.89
C SER A 38 4.37 -15.57 -6.90
N GLU A 39 4.82 -16.82 -6.77
CA GLU A 39 5.86 -17.21 -5.81
C GLU A 39 7.27 -16.99 -6.34
N PHE A 40 7.46 -16.99 -7.67
CA PHE A 40 8.80 -16.89 -8.27
C PHE A 40 9.57 -15.62 -7.90
N PRO A 41 8.97 -14.42 -7.86
CA PRO A 41 9.67 -13.22 -7.39
C PRO A 41 10.23 -13.36 -5.97
N ASP A 42 9.46 -13.96 -5.05
CA ASP A 42 9.91 -14.17 -3.67
C ASP A 42 10.98 -15.27 -3.59
N ARG A 43 10.87 -16.32 -4.41
CA ARG A 43 11.93 -17.34 -4.56
C ARG A 43 13.25 -16.70 -5.02
N LEU A 44 13.21 -15.71 -5.92
CA LEU A 44 14.41 -14.98 -6.35
C LEU A 44 15.01 -14.16 -5.19
N LYS A 45 14.18 -13.41 -4.46
CA LYS A 45 14.63 -12.61 -3.31
C LYS A 45 15.30 -13.49 -2.25
N LEU A 46 14.65 -14.62 -1.90
CA LEU A 46 15.19 -15.59 -0.96
C LEU A 46 16.55 -16.15 -1.42
N ALA A 47 16.65 -16.54 -2.69
CA ALA A 47 17.90 -17.06 -3.26
C ALA A 47 19.04 -16.02 -3.23
N LEU A 48 18.74 -14.77 -3.58
CA LEU A 48 19.68 -13.66 -3.51
C LEU A 48 20.14 -13.43 -2.08
N PHE A 49 19.20 -13.28 -1.14
CA PHE A 49 19.48 -13.09 0.28
C PHE A 49 20.38 -14.20 0.83
N ALA A 50 20.00 -15.46 0.64
CA ALA A 50 20.77 -16.61 1.11
C ALA A 50 22.19 -16.65 0.53
N SER A 51 22.34 -16.30 -0.76
CA SER A 51 23.66 -16.23 -1.39
C SER A 51 24.54 -15.12 -0.81
N THR A 52 23.94 -13.97 -0.49
CA THR A 52 24.64 -12.81 0.09
C THR A 52 25.03 -13.10 1.53
N VAL A 53 24.16 -13.71 2.33
CA VAL A 53 24.46 -14.14 3.69
C VAL A 53 25.66 -15.09 3.72
N ARG A 54 25.67 -16.12 2.86
CA ARG A 54 26.81 -17.05 2.80
C ARG A 54 28.11 -16.33 2.47
N LYS A 55 28.12 -15.43 1.47
CA LYS A 55 29.31 -14.64 1.14
C LYS A 55 29.77 -13.74 2.29
N ALA A 56 28.83 -13.09 2.97
CA ALA A 56 29.13 -12.20 4.08
C ALA A 56 29.73 -12.96 5.27
N LEU A 57 29.12 -14.08 5.68
CA LEU A 57 29.51 -14.83 6.87
C LEU A 57 30.70 -15.76 6.64
N GLU A 58 30.71 -16.52 5.55
CA GLU A 58 31.73 -17.56 5.32
C GLU A 58 33.03 -16.98 4.74
N LYS A 59 32.93 -15.93 3.92
CA LYS A 59 34.08 -15.33 3.23
C LYS A 59 34.54 -14.00 3.82
N GLY A 60 33.79 -13.45 4.78
CA GLY A 60 34.08 -12.14 5.36
C GLY A 60 34.03 -11.00 4.34
N ASP A 61 33.26 -11.16 3.26
CA ASP A 61 33.16 -10.16 2.20
C ASP A 61 32.37 -8.94 2.69
N MET A 62 33.07 -7.84 2.98
CA MET A 62 32.47 -6.59 3.44
C MET A 62 31.53 -5.96 2.40
N GLY A 63 31.73 -6.21 1.11
CA GLY A 63 30.79 -5.82 0.06
C GLY A 63 29.47 -6.57 0.18
N ALA A 64 29.54 -7.87 0.44
CA ALA A 64 28.35 -8.69 0.71
C ALA A 64 27.65 -8.26 2.01
N VAL A 65 28.38 -7.90 3.07
CA VAL A 65 27.80 -7.36 4.31
C VAL A 65 27.01 -6.07 4.04
N ARG A 66 27.55 -5.16 3.21
CA ARG A 66 26.84 -3.93 2.83
C ARG A 66 25.57 -4.25 2.05
N GLN A 67 25.66 -5.15 1.08
CA GLN A 67 24.49 -5.54 0.28
C GLN A 67 23.44 -6.26 1.12
N LEU A 68 23.84 -7.07 2.09
CA LEU A 68 22.94 -7.71 3.04
C LEU A 68 22.19 -6.68 3.89
N ARG A 69 22.87 -5.67 4.43
CA ARG A 69 22.23 -4.58 5.18
C ARG A 69 21.20 -3.83 4.34
N GLN A 70 21.50 -3.60 3.05
CA GLN A 70 20.55 -2.98 2.13
C GLN A 70 19.32 -3.86 1.93
N LEU A 71 19.48 -5.15 1.67
CA LEU A 71 18.36 -6.08 1.49
C LEU A 71 17.45 -6.14 2.74
N ILE A 72 18.05 -6.20 3.93
CA ILE A 72 17.30 -6.16 5.20
C ILE A 72 16.49 -4.86 5.32
N GLY A 73 17.11 -3.72 5.03
CA GLY A 73 16.42 -2.42 5.08
C GLY A 73 15.28 -2.28 4.06
N GLU A 74 15.45 -2.84 2.86
CA GLU A 74 14.38 -2.88 1.84
C GLU A 74 13.19 -3.74 2.31
N ASP A 75 13.45 -4.89 2.93
CA ASP A 75 12.39 -5.77 3.47
C ASP A 75 11.65 -5.11 4.65
N GLU A 76 12.37 -4.46 5.57
CA GLU A 76 11.78 -3.70 6.68
C GLU A 76 10.90 -2.55 6.17
N ALA A 77 11.37 -1.78 5.17
CA ALA A 77 10.59 -0.70 4.58
C ALA A 77 9.30 -1.21 3.93
N LEU A 78 9.37 -2.36 3.25
CA LEU A 78 8.21 -2.99 2.62
C LEU A 78 7.22 -3.54 3.66
N GLU A 79 7.71 -4.05 4.79
CA GLU A 79 6.86 -4.44 5.92
C GLU A 79 6.13 -3.24 6.53
N ILE A 80 6.83 -2.12 6.71
CA ILE A 80 6.23 -0.86 7.19
C ILE A 80 5.17 -0.36 6.20
N GLU A 81 5.46 -0.35 4.89
CA GLU A 81 4.49 0.05 3.87
C GLU A 81 3.23 -0.82 3.90
N ARG A 82 3.39 -2.14 4.08
CA ARG A 82 2.25 -3.06 4.25
C ARG A 82 1.43 -2.72 5.49
N LYS A 83 2.08 -2.52 6.64
CA LYS A 83 1.41 -2.13 7.89
C LYS A 83 0.64 -0.80 7.73
N LEU A 84 1.23 0.17 7.04
CA LEU A 84 0.60 1.46 6.73
C LEU A 84 -0.61 1.32 5.80
N ARG A 85 -0.56 0.38 4.85
CA ARG A 85 -1.69 0.09 3.96
C ARG A 85 -2.83 -0.65 4.65
N ASP A 86 -2.49 -1.50 5.62
CA ASP A 86 -3.45 -2.32 6.37
C ASP A 86 -4.07 -1.57 7.56
N LEU A 87 -3.52 -0.42 7.94
CA LEU A 87 -4.15 0.51 8.88
C LEU A 87 -5.47 1.00 8.27
N PRO A 88 -6.60 0.86 8.99
CA PRO A 88 -7.85 1.45 8.53
C PRO A 88 -7.65 2.95 8.37
N ASP A 89 -8.09 3.49 7.22
CA ASP A 89 -8.21 4.93 7.04
C ASP A 89 -9.18 5.41 8.15
N GLU A 90 -8.66 5.97 9.24
CA GLU A 90 -9.42 6.86 10.13
C GLU A 90 -9.71 8.17 9.36
N LYS A 91 -10.33 8.05 8.19
CA LYS A 91 -11.17 9.10 7.67
C LYS A 91 -12.48 8.86 8.36
N ASP A 92 -12.78 9.70 9.34
CA ASP A 92 -14.14 9.93 9.78
C ASP A 92 -15.01 10.01 8.52
N GLU A 93 -15.69 8.91 8.17
CA GLU A 93 -16.80 8.99 7.23
C GLU A 93 -17.70 10.06 7.85
N PRO A 94 -18.00 11.16 7.15
CA PRO A 94 -18.90 12.15 7.70
C PRO A 94 -20.19 11.42 8.00
N GLU A 95 -20.49 11.26 9.30
CA GLU A 95 -21.72 10.67 9.80
C GLU A 95 -22.84 11.26 8.93
N VAL A 96 -23.59 10.42 8.20
CA VAL A 96 -24.63 10.91 7.29
C VAL A 96 -25.76 11.45 8.14
N VAL A 97 -25.58 12.68 8.62
CA VAL A 97 -26.54 13.38 9.45
C VAL A 97 -27.71 13.73 8.53
N GLY A 98 -28.86 13.11 8.75
CA GLY A 98 -30.06 13.43 7.99
C GLY A 98 -30.33 14.94 8.05
N LYS A 99 -30.84 15.54 6.95
CA LYS A 99 -31.03 17.01 6.82
C LYS A 99 -31.64 17.68 8.05
N LYS A 100 -32.51 16.98 8.79
CA LYS A 100 -33.15 17.46 10.02
C LYS A 100 -32.20 17.54 11.22
N GLU A 101 -31.29 16.59 11.37
CA GLU A 101 -30.30 16.61 12.45
C GLU A 101 -29.16 17.59 12.18
N ALA A 102 -28.79 17.78 10.91
CA ALA A 102 -27.83 18.81 10.50
C ALA A 102 -28.36 20.22 10.81
N GLN A 103 -29.65 20.47 10.55
CA GLN A 103 -30.32 21.72 10.93
C GLN A 103 -30.39 21.91 12.44
N ARG A 104 -30.62 20.84 13.20
CA ARG A 104 -30.67 20.91 14.67
C ARG A 104 -29.29 21.17 15.30
N ARG A 105 -28.22 20.60 14.74
CA ARG A 105 -26.83 20.88 15.16
C ARG A 105 -26.44 22.31 14.78
N ALA A 106 -26.70 22.75 13.54
CA ALA A 106 -26.47 24.14 13.12
C ALA A 106 -27.24 25.16 13.98
N ALA A 107 -28.50 24.88 14.32
CA ALA A 107 -29.28 25.75 15.19
C ALA A 107 -28.75 25.77 16.63
N LYS A 108 -28.23 24.66 17.16
CA LYS A 108 -27.59 24.62 18.47
C LYS A 108 -26.27 25.39 18.46
N ASP A 109 -25.44 25.21 17.43
CA ASP A 109 -24.16 25.89 17.30
C ASP A 109 -24.34 27.41 17.13
N LEU A 110 -25.39 27.85 16.43
CA LEU A 110 -25.79 29.27 16.32
C LEU A 110 -26.29 29.88 17.63
N VAL A 111 -26.79 29.06 18.57
CA VAL A 111 -27.25 29.53 19.89
C VAL A 111 -26.10 29.55 20.91
N SER A 112 -25.11 28.67 20.75
CA SER A 112 -23.94 28.59 21.62
C SER A 112 -22.74 29.43 21.15
N GLY A 113 -22.69 29.83 19.88
CA GLY A 113 -21.69 30.74 19.32
C GLY A 113 -22.24 32.17 19.22
N ASP A 114 -21.64 33.08 19.99
CA ASP A 114 -21.75 34.53 19.86
C ASP A 114 -23.10 35.18 20.19
N ALA A 115 -23.43 35.19 21.49
CA ALA A 115 -24.20 36.29 22.11
C ALA A 115 -23.41 37.62 22.14
N GLN A 116 -22.48 37.84 21.22
CA GLN A 116 -21.66 39.05 21.11
C GLN A 116 -21.23 39.28 19.66
N GLY A 117 -22.20 39.49 18.76
CA GLY A 117 -21.89 39.76 17.36
C GLY A 117 -23.06 40.21 16.50
N THR A 118 -23.18 41.53 16.32
CA THR A 118 -23.78 42.22 15.15
C THR A 118 -25.31 42.26 14.98
N TRP A 119 -26.13 41.37 15.58
CA TRP A 119 -27.60 41.40 15.36
C TRP A 119 -28.45 41.40 16.64
N GLY A 120 -27.84 41.29 17.83
CA GLY A 120 -28.57 41.26 19.10
C GLY A 120 -29.13 42.62 19.52
N ASP A 121 -28.49 43.72 19.12
CA ASP A 121 -28.84 45.07 19.53
C ASP A 121 -30.04 45.65 18.74
N ASP A 122 -30.19 45.24 17.47
CA ASP A 122 -31.22 45.74 16.53
C ASP A 122 -32.59 45.04 16.68
N LEU A 123 -32.68 44.05 17.58
CA LEU A 123 -33.93 43.34 17.89
C LEU A 123 -34.62 43.87 19.15
N SER A 124 -34.10 44.95 19.74
CA SER A 124 -34.72 45.65 20.86
C SER A 124 -35.69 46.70 20.32
N PRO A 125 -37.03 46.54 20.39
CA PRO A 125 -37.94 47.59 19.99
C PRO A 125 -37.75 48.76 20.96
N GLY A 126 -37.26 49.89 20.45
CA GLY A 126 -36.88 51.04 21.26
C GLY A 126 -37.98 51.52 22.19
N TYR A 127 -37.80 51.32 23.49
CA TYR A 127 -38.53 52.02 24.52
C TYR A 127 -37.70 53.26 24.91
N ARG A 128 -38.14 54.44 24.50
CA ARG A 128 -37.62 55.73 24.98
C ARG A 128 -38.72 56.41 25.81
N ASN A 129 -38.38 56.57 27.10
CA ASN A 129 -39.11 57.15 28.25
C ASN A 129 -40.26 56.32 28.83
#